data_AF-G0IZC4-F1
#
_entry.id   AF-G0IZC4-F1
#
_cell.length_a   1.000
_cell.length_b   1.000
_cell.length_c   1.000
_cell.angle_alpha   90.00
_cell.angle_beta   90.00
_cell.angle_gamma   90.00
#
_symmetry.space_group_name_H-M   'P 1'
#
loop_
_entity.id
_entity.type
_entity.pdbx_description
1 polymer ?
#
loop_
_entity_poly.entity_id
_entity_poly.type
_entity_poly.pdbx_seq_one_letter_code
_entity_poly.pdbx_strand_id
1 'polypeptide(L)'
;MATDESRIEDSMWGRLLPWVLTIACLAILYIIGDFLIKNIEWYKQTVFAIEIDGIQEPTYRIHAYHIHMSMIKRSVGLFSGFAIMFLGLGVAFYSLRNKTDLKLSSSIWSLNLATMSPGILALVMGAVLIMYTIGSKDDFAPYPIIYKTVNDSTLNQDGTNTDTLTIVTSPF
;
A
#
# COMPACT_ATOMS: atom_id res chain seq x y z
N MET A 1 28.75 -1.57 -41.64
CA MET A 1 29.33 -1.27 -40.31
C MET A 1 28.22 -1.54 -39.32
N ALA A 2 28.11 -2.80 -38.85
CA ALA A 2 27.08 -3.16 -37.87
C ALA A 2 27.42 -2.42 -36.57
N THR A 3 26.48 -1.61 -36.11
CA THR A 3 26.62 -0.83 -34.87
C THR A 3 26.72 -1.79 -33.69
N ASP A 4 27.63 -1.47 -32.76
CA ASP A 4 28.05 -2.29 -31.62
C ASP A 4 26.88 -2.75 -30.72
N GLU A 5 25.72 -2.08 -30.80
CA GLU A 5 24.49 -2.44 -30.08
C GLU A 5 23.89 -3.80 -30.48
N SER A 6 24.01 -4.20 -31.75
CA SER A 6 23.50 -5.50 -32.21
C SER A 6 24.20 -6.70 -31.56
N ARG A 7 25.45 -6.51 -31.09
CA ARG A 7 26.20 -7.58 -30.40
C ARG A 7 25.71 -7.84 -28.97
N ILE A 8 25.06 -6.87 -28.33
CA ILE A 8 24.57 -7.01 -26.95
C ILE A 8 23.23 -7.76 -26.91
N GLU A 9 22.35 -7.57 -27.90
CA GLU A 9 21.07 -8.31 -27.98
C GLU A 9 21.26 -9.82 -28.25
N ASP A 10 22.27 -10.18 -29.03
CA ASP A 10 22.65 -11.58 -29.24
C ASP A 10 23.60 -12.12 -28.17
N SER A 11 24.09 -11.25 -27.28
CA SER A 11 24.82 -11.72 -26.11
C SER A 11 23.85 -12.47 -25.18
N MET A 12 24.33 -13.57 -24.63
CA MET A 12 23.61 -14.36 -23.63
C MET A 12 23.06 -13.49 -22.49
N TRP A 13 23.76 -12.41 -22.12
CA TRP A 13 23.34 -11.44 -21.13
C TRP A 13 22.10 -10.63 -21.53
N GLY A 14 22.00 -10.18 -22.78
CA GLY A 14 20.83 -9.46 -23.29
C GLY A 14 19.55 -10.30 -23.24
N ARG A 15 19.67 -11.62 -23.44
CA ARG A 15 18.55 -12.57 -23.35
C ARG A 15 18.21 -12.99 -21.92
N LEU A 16 19.20 -13.02 -21.03
CA LEU A 16 19.03 -13.46 -19.64
C LEU A 16 18.47 -12.36 -18.73
N LEU A 17 18.79 -11.09 -19.01
CA LEU A 17 18.46 -9.95 -18.16
C LEU A 17 16.94 -9.81 -17.85
N PRO A 18 16.01 -10.02 -18.81
CA PRO A 18 14.58 -9.99 -18.52
C PRO A 18 14.13 -11.10 -17.56
N TRP A 19 14.72 -12.30 -17.68
CA TRP A 19 14.41 -13.43 -16.82
C TRP A 19 14.91 -13.22 -15.39
N VAL A 20 16.14 -12.71 -15.23
CA VAL A 20 16.69 -12.38 -13.92
C VAL A 20 15.84 -11.31 -13.24
N LEU A 21 15.43 -10.28 -13.97
CA LEU A 21 14.54 -9.24 -13.46
C LEU A 21 13.18 -9.81 -13.03
N THR A 22 12.61 -10.73 -13.82
CA THR A 22 11.33 -11.38 -13.51
C THR A 22 11.42 -12.24 -12.24
N ILE A 23 12.48 -13.04 -12.11
CA ILE A 23 12.70 -13.90 -10.94
C ILE A 23 12.95 -13.04 -9.69
N ALA A 24 13.77 -11.99 -9.79
CA ALA A 24 14.02 -11.08 -8.69
C ALA A 24 12.74 -10.38 -8.24
N CYS A 25 11.91 -9.93 -9.20
CA CYS A 25 10.62 -9.32 -8.91
C CYS A 25 9.67 -10.30 -8.21
N LEU A 26 9.57 -11.55 -8.71
CA LEU A 26 8.75 -12.59 -8.10
C LEU A 26 9.22 -12.91 -6.67
N ALA A 27 10.53 -13.02 -6.45
CA ALA A 27 11.10 -13.28 -5.13
C ALA A 27 10.80 -12.15 -4.14
N ILE A 28 10.97 -10.89 -4.56
CA ILE A 28 10.63 -9.72 -3.74
C ILE A 28 9.13 -9.71 -3.42
N LEU A 29 8.28 -9.99 -4.41
CA LEU A 29 6.83 -10.00 -4.24
C LEU A 29 6.39 -11.10 -3.26
N TYR A 30 7.04 -12.26 -3.32
CA TYR A 30 6.85 -13.34 -2.35
C TYR A 30 7.28 -12.95 -0.93
N ILE A 31 8.48 -12.36 -0.76
CA ILE A 31 8.97 -11.91 0.55
C ILE A 31 8.04 -10.86 1.17
N ILE A 32 7.56 -9.91 0.36
CA ILE A 32 6.61 -8.90 0.81
C ILE A 32 5.29 -9.57 1.22
N GLY A 33 4.77 -10.49 0.41
CA GLY A 33 3.56 -11.24 0.75
C GLY A 33 3.67 -12.01 2.08
N ASP A 34 4.78 -12.72 2.30
CA ASP A 34 5.05 -13.45 3.54
C ASP A 34 5.18 -12.49 4.75
N PHE A 35 5.90 -11.38 4.59
CA PHE A 35 6.04 -10.36 5.63
C PHE A 35 4.68 -9.77 6.05
N LEU A 36 3.80 -9.49 5.08
CA LEU A 36 2.46 -8.98 5.35
C LEU A 36 1.61 -9.97 6.15
N ILE A 37 1.62 -11.25 5.77
CA ILE A 37 0.87 -12.30 6.47
C ILE A 37 1.34 -12.37 7.93
N LYS A 38 2.66 -12.41 8.14
CA LYS A 38 3.25 -12.44 9.49
C LYS A 38 2.91 -11.19 10.29
N ASN A 39 2.89 -10.02 9.66
CA ASN A 39 2.55 -8.76 10.32
C ASN A 39 1.08 -8.74 10.79
N ILE A 40 0.15 -9.21 9.94
CA ILE A 40 -1.27 -9.34 10.29
C ILE A 40 -1.46 -10.33 11.44
N GLU A 41 -0.80 -11.49 11.37
CA GLU A 41 -0.90 -12.51 12.41
C GLU A 41 -0.34 -12.03 13.75
N TRP A 42 0.83 -11.38 13.72
CA TRP A 42 1.42 -10.75 14.90
C TRP A 42 0.51 -9.69 15.52
N TYR A 43 -0.10 -8.82 14.70
CA TYR A 43 -0.98 -7.78 15.19
C TYR A 43 -2.28 -8.36 15.78
N LYS A 44 -2.84 -9.39 15.15
CA LYS A 44 -4.00 -10.13 15.67
C LYS A 44 -3.68 -10.71 17.06
N GLN A 45 -2.54 -11.38 17.22
CA GLN A 45 -2.13 -11.93 18.50
C GLN A 45 -1.96 -10.84 19.56
N THR A 46 -1.43 -9.67 19.18
CA THR A 46 -1.22 -8.54 20.08
C THR A 46 -2.53 -7.89 20.54
N VAL A 47 -3.48 -7.63 19.64
CA VAL A 47 -4.76 -6.99 19.98
C VAL A 47 -5.67 -7.90 20.80
N PHE A 48 -5.62 -9.21 20.57
CA PHE A 48 -6.43 -10.19 21.30
C PHE A 48 -5.73 -10.81 22.52
N ALA A 49 -4.49 -10.39 22.82
CA ALA A 49 -3.80 -10.83 24.03
C ALA A 49 -4.60 -10.43 25.28
N ILE A 50 -4.74 -11.38 26.21
CA ILE A 50 -5.53 -11.22 27.44
C ILE A 50 -4.80 -10.30 28.44
N GLU A 51 -3.49 -10.15 28.29
CA GLU A 51 -2.59 -9.49 29.25
C GLU A 51 -2.57 -7.95 29.19
N ILE A 52 -3.30 -7.33 28.25
CA ILE A 52 -3.31 -5.87 28.06
C ILE A 52 -4.54 -5.26 28.74
N ASP A 53 -4.40 -4.90 30.03
CA ASP A 53 -5.48 -4.39 30.89
C ASP A 53 -6.10 -3.06 30.42
N GLY A 54 -5.38 -2.26 29.63
CA GLY A 54 -5.89 -0.98 29.11
C GLY A 54 -6.88 -1.10 27.94
N ILE A 55 -6.96 -2.28 27.31
CA ILE A 55 -7.70 -2.49 26.07
C ILE A 55 -8.71 -3.63 26.25
N GLN A 56 -9.38 -3.75 27.39
CA GLN A 56 -10.32 -4.88 27.60
C GLN A 56 -11.68 -4.69 26.94
N GLU A 57 -12.02 -3.48 26.46
CA GLU A 57 -13.29 -3.29 25.74
C GLU A 57 -13.26 -3.97 24.36
N PRO A 58 -14.16 -4.93 24.09
CA PRO A 58 -14.19 -5.68 22.84
C PRO A 58 -14.48 -4.78 21.63
N THR A 59 -15.25 -3.71 21.84
CA THR A 59 -15.56 -2.68 20.83
C THR A 59 -14.31 -1.95 20.35
N TYR A 60 -13.41 -1.57 21.26
CA TYR A 60 -12.17 -0.87 20.91
C TYR A 60 -11.20 -1.79 20.17
N ARG A 61 -11.07 -3.06 20.61
CA ARG A 61 -10.21 -4.06 19.93
C ARG A 61 -10.60 -4.26 18.47
N ILE A 62 -11.90 -4.39 18.22
CA ILE A 62 -12.44 -4.54 16.85
C ILE A 62 -12.13 -3.28 16.04
N HIS A 63 -12.36 -2.09 16.61
CA HIS A 63 -12.09 -0.82 15.93
C HIS A 63 -10.60 -0.65 15.57
N ALA A 64 -9.70 -0.89 16.53
CA ALA A 64 -8.25 -0.84 16.32
C ALA A 64 -7.78 -1.89 15.30
N TYR A 65 -8.41 -3.07 15.28
CA TYR A 65 -8.15 -4.08 14.26
C TYR A 65 -8.59 -3.64 12.86
N HIS A 66 -9.78 -3.06 12.73
CA HIS A 66 -10.26 -2.52 11.46
C HIS A 66 -9.38 -1.37 10.93
N ILE A 67 -8.93 -0.48 11.80
CA ILE A 67 -8.02 0.62 11.45
C ILE A 67 -6.66 0.08 10.99
N HIS A 68 -6.10 -0.91 11.68
CA HIS A 68 -4.82 -1.49 11.27
C HIS A 68 -4.92 -2.22 9.93
N MET A 69 -5.98 -3.02 9.75
CA MET A 69 -6.22 -3.77 8.52
C MET A 69 -6.43 -2.85 7.32
N SER A 70 -7.07 -1.69 7.53
CA SER A 70 -7.28 -0.70 6.48
C SER A 70 -5.98 0.01 6.08
N MET A 71 -5.13 0.35 7.05
CA MET A 71 -3.80 0.90 6.78
C MET A 71 -2.94 -0.07 5.97
N ILE A 72 -2.97 -1.37 6.31
CA ILE A 72 -2.28 -2.39 5.52
C ILE A 72 -2.83 -2.41 4.09
N LYS A 73 -4.16 -2.52 3.90
CA LYS A 73 -4.78 -2.54 2.58
C LYS A 73 -4.36 -1.33 1.72
N ARG A 74 -4.30 -0.14 2.32
CA ARG A 74 -3.86 1.10 1.65
C ARG A 74 -2.38 1.03 1.25
N SER A 75 -1.50 0.57 2.14
CA SER A 75 -0.07 0.43 1.83
C SER A 75 0.20 -0.59 0.72
N VAL A 76 -0.53 -1.71 0.73
CA VAL A 76 -0.42 -2.75 -0.32
C VAL A 76 -0.90 -2.24 -1.67
N GLY A 77 -2.05 -1.54 -1.69
CA GLY A 77 -2.58 -0.94 -2.91
C GLY A 77 -1.61 0.06 -3.54
N LEU A 78 -1.02 0.95 -2.73
CA LEU A 78 -0.02 1.93 -3.18
C LEU A 78 1.25 1.24 -3.69
N PHE A 79 1.77 0.28 -2.94
CA PHE A 79 2.99 -0.44 -3.32
C PHE A 79 2.80 -1.21 -4.64
N SER A 80 1.68 -1.93 -4.78
CA SER A 80 1.36 -2.66 -6.01
C SER A 80 1.17 -1.72 -7.21
N GLY A 81 0.51 -0.57 -7.01
CA GLY A 81 0.37 0.46 -8.03
C GLY A 81 1.73 1.02 -8.50
N PHE A 82 2.63 1.36 -7.58
CA PHE A 82 3.99 1.81 -7.92
C PHE A 82 4.78 0.73 -8.66
N ALA A 83 4.73 -0.53 -8.21
CA ALA A 83 5.41 -1.64 -8.86
C ALA A 83 4.97 -1.82 -10.33
N ILE A 84 3.66 -1.77 -10.58
CA ILE A 84 3.09 -1.86 -11.94
C ILE A 84 3.52 -0.65 -12.79
N MET A 85 3.55 0.56 -12.21
CA MET A 85 4.04 1.75 -12.93
C MET A 85 5.52 1.62 -13.31
N PHE A 86 6.39 1.19 -12.40
CA PHE A 86 7.81 1.00 -12.70
C PHE A 86 8.04 -0.08 -13.75
N LEU A 87 7.29 -1.18 -13.69
CA LEU A 87 7.33 -2.23 -14.71
C LEU A 87 6.87 -1.67 -16.07
N GLY A 88 5.74 -0.94 -16.08
CA GLY A 88 5.21 -0.30 -17.29
C GLY A 88 6.20 0.68 -17.92
N LEU A 89 6.89 1.47 -17.09
CA LEU A 89 7.95 2.38 -17.51
C LEU A 89 9.13 1.62 -18.12
N GLY A 90 9.58 0.54 -17.50
CA GLY A 90 10.64 -0.32 -18.05
C GLY A 90 10.27 -0.91 -19.41
N VAL A 91 9.05 -1.47 -19.55
CA VAL A 91 8.55 -2.02 -20.81
C VAL A 91 8.35 -0.94 -21.87
N ALA A 92 7.89 0.25 -21.48
CA ALA A 92 7.73 1.38 -22.38
C ALA A 92 9.08 1.85 -22.93
N PHE A 93 10.10 2.00 -22.08
CA PHE A 93 11.45 2.36 -22.52
C PHE A 93 12.09 1.28 -23.40
N TYR A 94 11.90 0.01 -23.06
CA TYR A 94 12.36 -1.10 -23.90
C TYR A 94 11.69 -1.09 -25.28
N SER A 95 10.37 -0.87 -25.32
CA SER A 95 9.60 -0.79 -26.57
C SER A 95 9.98 0.43 -27.40
N LEU A 96 10.24 1.57 -26.76
CA LEU A 96 10.69 2.79 -27.41
C LEU A 96 12.06 2.56 -28.07
N ARG A 97 13.01 1.99 -27.30
CA ARG A 97 14.36 1.67 -27.78
C ARG A 97 14.32 0.84 -29.07
N ASN A 98 13.55 -0.26 -29.08
CA ASN A 98 13.46 -1.16 -30.24
C ASN A 98 12.74 -0.56 -31.46
N LYS A 99 11.94 0.50 -31.27
CA LYS A 99 11.21 1.20 -32.36
C LYS A 99 11.92 2.45 -32.86
N THR A 100 13.09 2.82 -32.31
CA THR A 100 13.81 4.04 -32.71
C THR A 100 14.43 3.95 -34.13
N ASP A 101 14.38 2.78 -34.78
CA ASP A 101 14.77 2.59 -36.19
C ASP A 101 13.71 3.06 -37.22
N LEU A 102 12.70 3.82 -36.79
CA LEU A 102 11.64 4.30 -37.66
C LEU A 102 12.13 5.44 -38.56
N LYS A 103 12.48 5.05 -39.79
CA LYS A 103 12.43 5.89 -41.00
C LYS A 103 11.23 6.83 -40.90
N LEU A 104 11.51 8.12 -40.99
CA LEU A 104 10.62 9.26 -40.84
C LEU A 104 9.60 9.39 -42.01
N SER A 105 8.97 8.28 -42.42
CA SER A 105 7.97 8.23 -43.48
C SER A 105 6.59 8.00 -42.86
N SER A 106 5.94 9.10 -42.51
CA SER A 106 4.49 9.31 -42.62
C SER A 106 3.59 8.10 -42.29
N SER A 107 3.25 7.88 -41.03
CA SER A 107 1.95 7.28 -40.72
C SER A 107 1.48 7.63 -39.32
N ILE A 108 0.50 8.52 -39.26
CA ILE A 108 -0.31 8.87 -38.07
C ILE A 108 -0.88 7.61 -37.40
N TRP A 109 -1.05 6.51 -38.15
CA TRP A 109 -1.48 5.21 -37.61
C TRP A 109 -0.38 4.45 -36.84
N SER A 110 0.90 4.66 -37.16
CA SER A 110 2.00 4.04 -36.39
C SER A 110 2.17 4.68 -35.00
N LEU A 111 1.83 5.96 -34.87
CA LEU A 111 1.77 6.66 -33.59
C LEU A 111 0.65 6.12 -32.69
N ASN A 112 -0.51 5.75 -33.25
CA ASN A 112 -1.60 5.10 -32.49
C ASN A 112 -1.25 3.68 -32.00
N LEU A 113 -0.40 2.96 -32.73
CA LEU A 113 0.13 1.65 -32.30
C LEU A 113 1.30 1.80 -31.32
N ALA A 114 1.99 2.93 -31.30
CA ALA A 114 3.00 3.26 -30.28
C ALA A 114 2.35 3.68 -28.95
N THR A 115 1.18 4.34 -28.99
CA THR A 115 0.42 4.74 -27.79
C THR A 115 -0.32 3.57 -27.12
N MET A 116 -0.63 2.48 -27.82
CA MET A 116 -1.11 1.22 -27.23
C MET A 116 0.01 0.24 -26.86
N SER A 117 1.19 0.74 -26.48
CA SER A 117 2.24 -0.16 -25.98
C SER A 117 1.82 -0.80 -24.66
N PRO A 118 2.16 -2.07 -24.41
CA PRO A 118 1.88 -2.74 -23.13
C PRO A 118 2.41 -1.97 -21.91
N GLY A 119 3.50 -1.21 -22.09
CA GLY A 119 4.08 -0.36 -21.04
C GLY A 119 3.19 0.83 -20.66
N ILE A 120 2.57 1.50 -21.63
CA ILE A 120 1.64 2.61 -21.37
C ILE A 120 0.37 2.10 -20.68
N LEU A 121 -0.15 0.94 -21.10
CA LEU A 121 -1.32 0.35 -20.45
C LEU A 121 -1.01 -0.03 -18.99
N ALA A 122 0.17 -0.59 -18.72
CA ALA A 122 0.62 -0.86 -17.36
C ALA A 122 0.76 0.44 -16.53
N LEU A 123 1.31 1.51 -17.11
CA LEU A 123 1.39 2.82 -16.43
C LEU A 123 0.00 3.37 -16.05
N VAL A 124 -0.96 3.31 -16.97
CA VAL A 124 -2.34 3.76 -16.71
C VAL A 124 -2.99 2.89 -15.62
N MET A 125 -2.85 1.57 -15.70
CA MET A 125 -3.40 0.66 -14.68
C MET A 125 -2.78 0.90 -13.30
N GLY A 126 -1.46 1.11 -13.22
CA GLY A 126 -0.78 1.45 -11.98
C GLY A 126 -1.27 2.78 -11.38
N ALA A 127 -1.44 3.81 -12.22
CA ALA A 127 -1.98 5.10 -11.79
C ALA A 127 -3.43 4.99 -11.28
N VAL A 128 -4.27 4.20 -11.98
CA VAL A 128 -5.65 3.90 -11.57
C VAL A 128 -5.67 3.21 -10.20
N LEU A 129 -4.81 2.21 -9.99
CA LEU A 129 -4.68 1.52 -8.69
C LEU A 129 -4.28 2.47 -7.56
N ILE A 130 -3.33 3.36 -7.80
CA ILE A 130 -2.92 4.39 -6.84
C ILE A 130 -4.11 5.31 -6.51
N MET A 131 -4.81 5.81 -7.54
CA MET A 131 -5.96 6.70 -7.37
C MET A 131 -7.07 6.04 -6.56
N TYR A 132 -7.44 4.78 -6.87
CA TYR A 132 -8.42 4.03 -6.10
C TYR A 132 -7.97 3.78 -4.66
N THR A 133 -6.67 3.52 -4.45
CA THR A 133 -6.14 3.27 -3.11
C THR A 133 -6.16 4.53 -2.25
N ILE A 134 -5.83 5.69 -2.82
CA ILE A 134 -5.92 6.99 -2.13
C ILE A 134 -7.39 7.38 -1.91
N GLY A 135 -8.24 7.16 -2.91
CA GLY A 135 -9.67 7.47 -2.88
C GLY A 135 -10.48 6.56 -1.95
N SER A 136 -9.95 5.40 -1.57
CA SER A 136 -10.47 4.53 -0.52
C SER A 136 -10.32 5.22 0.84
N LYS A 137 -11.20 6.19 1.11
CA LYS A 137 -11.48 6.67 2.46
C LYS A 137 -12.27 5.57 3.15
N ASP A 138 -11.66 4.95 4.15
CA ASP A 138 -12.39 4.07 5.03
C ASP A 138 -13.19 4.96 5.98
N ASP A 139 -14.51 4.94 5.84
CA ASP A 139 -15.41 5.69 6.70
C ASP A 139 -15.52 4.92 8.03
N PHE A 140 -14.61 5.22 8.95
CA PHE A 140 -14.68 4.67 10.30
C PHE A 140 -15.69 5.49 11.08
N ALA A 141 -16.78 4.85 11.53
CA ALA A 141 -17.66 5.46 12.51
C ALA A 141 -16.82 5.90 13.72
N PRO A 142 -16.97 7.15 14.20
CA PRO A 142 -16.23 7.62 15.37
C PRO A 142 -16.54 6.71 16.56
N TYR A 143 -15.49 6.26 17.24
CA TYR A 143 -15.64 5.42 18.43
C TYR A 143 -16.46 6.18 19.48
N PRO A 144 -17.56 5.61 20.02
CA PRO A 144 -18.32 6.27 21.07
C PRO A 144 -17.41 6.40 22.30
N ILE A 145 -17.03 7.63 22.63
CA ILE A 145 -16.27 7.93 23.84
C ILE A 145 -17.23 7.69 25.01
N ILE A 146 -17.15 6.54 25.67
CA ILE A 146 -17.92 6.28 26.88
C ILE A 146 -17.26 7.07 28.00
N TYR A 147 -17.84 8.22 28.35
CA TYR A 147 -17.43 8.98 29.52
C TYR A 147 -17.76 8.15 30.77
N LYS A 148 -16.75 7.57 31.42
CA LYS A 148 -16.91 7.08 32.79
C LYS A 148 -16.91 8.30 33.71
N THR A 149 -18.07 8.68 34.22
CA THR A 149 -18.16 9.53 35.41
C THR A 149 -17.54 8.77 36.56
N VAL A 150 -16.32 9.15 36.95
CA VAL A 150 -15.74 8.71 38.21
C VAL A 150 -16.46 9.50 39.30
N ASN A 151 -17.48 8.91 39.92
CA ASN A 151 -18.04 9.43 41.15
C ASN A 151 -17.02 9.20 42.26
N ASP A 152 -16.02 10.07 42.33
CA ASP A 152 -15.09 10.11 43.45
C ASP A 152 -15.84 10.69 44.65
N SER A 153 -16.53 9.80 45.37
CA SER A 153 -17.26 10.14 46.60
C SER A 153 -16.27 10.18 47.76
N THR A 154 -15.22 10.98 47.63
CA THR A 154 -14.54 11.51 48.81
C THR A 154 -15.47 12.54 49.42
N LEU A 155 -16.21 12.11 50.45
CA LEU A 155 -16.94 12.96 51.38
C LEU A 155 -16.04 14.12 51.84
N ASN A 156 -16.14 15.28 51.19
CA ASN A 156 -15.74 16.53 51.81
C ASN A 156 -16.71 16.74 52.99
N GLN A 157 -16.14 16.80 54.20
CA GLN A 157 -16.87 17.06 55.45
C GLN A 157 -17.62 18.41 55.46
N ASP A 158 -17.50 19.24 54.42
CA ASP A 158 -18.08 20.58 54.33
C ASP A 158 -19.44 20.66 53.61
N GLY A 159 -20.10 19.53 53.32
CA GLY A 159 -21.51 19.52 52.90
C GLY A 159 -21.82 20.22 51.57
N THR A 160 -20.80 20.51 50.76
CA THR A 160 -20.96 21.07 49.42
C THR A 160 -20.58 20.02 48.38
N ASN A 161 -21.59 19.40 47.77
CA ASN A 161 -21.41 18.55 46.60
C ASN A 161 -20.89 19.40 45.45
N THR A 162 -19.58 19.39 45.24
CA THR A 162 -18.96 19.88 44.01
C THR A 162 -18.74 18.67 43.14
N ASP A 163 -19.69 18.41 42.24
CA ASP A 163 -19.54 17.43 41.16
C ASP A 163 -18.36 17.87 40.31
N THR A 164 -17.16 17.39 40.64
CA THR A 164 -15.94 17.72 39.91
C THR A 164 -15.85 16.75 38.75
N LEU A 165 -16.24 17.22 37.57
CA LEU A 165 -16.18 16.44 36.33
C LEU A 165 -14.71 16.30 35.93
N THR A 166 -14.03 15.29 36.47
CA THR A 166 -12.67 14.93 36.07
C THR A 166 -12.74 14.25 34.71
N ILE A 167 -12.30 14.97 33.67
CA ILE A 167 -12.11 14.39 32.34
C ILE A 167 -10.91 13.47 32.45
N VAL A 168 -11.15 12.18 32.70
CA VAL A 168 -10.14 11.15 32.47
C VAL A 168 -10.06 10.96 30.96
N THR A 169 -9.25 11.80 30.30
CA THR A 169 -8.78 11.49 28.96
C THR A 169 -7.94 10.23 29.09
N SER A 170 -8.45 9.11 28.59
CA SER A 170 -7.62 7.97 28.22
C SER A 170 -6.40 8.53 27.46
N PRO A 171 -5.15 8.25 27.87
CA PRO A 171 -3.96 8.76 27.19
C PRO A 171 -3.71 8.08 25.82
N PHE A 172 -4.75 7.51 25.21
CA PHE A 172 -4.72 6.80 23.94
C PHE A 172 -5.84 7.28 23.04
#